data_AF-A0A5B8VWG7-F1
#
_entry.id   AF-A0A5B8VWG7-F1
#
_cell.length_a   1.000
_cell.length_b   1.000
_cell.length_c   1.000
_cell.angle_alpha   90.00
_cell.angle_beta   90.00
_cell.angle_gamma   90.00
#
_symmetry.space_group_name_H-M   'P 1'
#
loop_
_entity.id
_entity.type
_entity.pdbx_description
1 polymer ?
#
loop_
_entity_poly.entity_id
_entity_poly.type
_entity_poly.pdbx_seq_one_letter_code
_entity_poly.pdbx_strand_id
1 'polypeptide(L)' 'MYDSSLKYKWDNKNVLEYAEAKARHEEALSIASEMKKDGLPIAQIVKFTKLPIEEIEKL' A
#
# COMPACT_ATOMS: atom_id res chain seq x y z
N MET A 1 36.39 -0.79 -13.30
CA MET A 1 35.64 0.43 -12.91
C MET A 1 34.20 0.00 -12.71
N TYR A 2 33.70 0.05 -11.47
CA TYR A 2 32.31 -0.33 -11.18
C TYR A 2 31.40 0.75 -11.76
N ASP A 3 30.54 0.34 -12.68
CA ASP A 3 29.73 1.21 -13.55
C ASP A 3 28.70 1.97 -12.70
N SER A 4 29.09 3.13 -12.18
CA SER A 4 28.29 3.99 -11.31
C SER A 4 26.98 4.46 -11.98
N SER A 5 26.90 4.33 -13.30
CA SER A 5 25.72 4.64 -14.11
C SER A 5 24.55 3.68 -13.87
N LEU A 6 24.82 2.40 -13.54
CA LEU A 6 23.77 1.40 -13.30
C LEU A 6 23.08 1.62 -11.96
N LYS A 7 23.86 2.01 -10.93
CA LYS A 7 23.36 2.21 -9.57
C LYS A 7 22.31 3.34 -9.52
N TYR A 8 22.57 4.45 -10.20
CA TYR A 8 21.66 5.59 -10.23
C TYR A 8 20.30 5.29 -10.88
N LYS A 9 20.28 4.43 -11.91
CA LYS A 9 19.03 4.01 -12.55
C LYS A 9 18.19 3.10 -11.65
N TRP A 10 18.84 2.24 -10.88
CA TRP A 10 18.17 1.35 -9.93
C TRP A 10 17.67 2.09 -8.69
N ASP A 11 18.46 3.04 -8.16
CA ASP A 11 18.04 3.86 -7.03
C ASP A 11 16.79 4.68 -7.40
N ASN A 12 16.76 5.31 -8.58
CA ASN A 12 15.57 6.05 -9.04
C ASN A 12 14.35 5.14 -9.26
N LYS A 13 14.56 3.93 -9.78
CA LYS A 13 13.47 2.97 -9.99
C LYS A 13 12.88 2.50 -8.65
N ASN A 14 13.74 2.14 -7.70
CA ASN A 14 13.32 1.70 -6.37
C ASN A 14 12.60 2.82 -5.60
N VAL A 15 13.04 4.07 -5.73
CA VAL A 15 12.38 5.23 -5.09
C VAL A 15 10.97 5.42 -5.65
N LEU A 16 10.79 5.32 -6.98
CA LEU A 16 9.49 5.40 -7.62
C LEU A 16 8.57 4.24 -7.21
N GLU A 17 9.07 3.00 -7.25
CA GLU A 17 8.30 1.82 -6.84
C GLU A 17 7.88 1.89 -5.36
N TYR A 18 8.76 2.39 -4.48
CA TYR A 18 8.44 2.59 -3.07
C TYR A 18 7.37 3.68 -2.86
N ALA A 19 7.46 4.79 -3.59
CA ALA A 19 6.47 5.86 -3.53
C ALA A 19 5.07 5.38 -3.99
N GLU A 20 5.00 4.62 -5.09
CA GLU A 20 3.76 4.03 -5.59
C GLU A 20 3.19 2.95 -4.66
N ALA A 21 4.05 2.13 -4.05
CA ALA A 21 3.62 1.12 -3.09
C ALA A 21 3.03 1.77 -1.83
N LYS A 22 3.67 2.83 -1.33
CA LYS A 22 3.21 3.57 -0.15
C LYS A 22 1.89 4.28 -0.43
N ALA A 23 1.75 4.95 -1.58
CA ALA A 23 0.50 5.60 -1.98
C ALA A 23 -0.67 4.60 -2.03
N ARG A 24 -0.48 3.45 -2.69
CA ARG A 24 -1.50 2.40 -2.74
C ARG A 24 -1.86 1.83 -1.37
N HIS A 25 -0.89 1.73 -0.46
CA HIS A 25 -1.13 1.28 0.90
C HIS A 25 -1.94 2.31 1.71
N GLU A 26 -1.58 3.60 1.62
CA GLU A 26 -2.32 4.69 2.28
C GLU A 26 -3.76 4.80 1.75
N GLU A 27 -3.96 4.65 0.44
CA GLU A 27 -5.30 4.59 -0.17
C GLU A 27 -6.11 3.41 0.34
N ALA A 28 -5.51 2.21 0.39
CA ALA A 28 -6.18 1.02 0.92
C ALA A 28 -6.57 1.17 2.40
N LEU A 29 -5.74 1.82 3.21
CA LEU A 29 -6.06 2.12 4.62
C LEU A 29 -7.18 3.16 4.74
N SER A 30 -7.15 4.22 3.92
CA SER A 30 -8.20 5.23 3.91
C SER A 30 -9.55 4.62 3.53
N ILE A 31 -9.56 3.80 2.47
CA ILE A 31 -10.75 3.06 2.02
C ILE A 31 -11.23 2.11 3.13
N ALA A 32 -10.33 1.36 3.78
CA ALA A 32 -10.71 0.48 4.88
C ALA A 32 -11.33 1.25 6.06
N SER A 33 -10.80 2.42 6.40
CA SER A 33 -11.33 3.28 7.48
C SER A 33 -12.70 3.86 7.12
N GLU A 34 -12.89 4.32 5.89
CA GLU A 34 -14.19 4.77 5.38
C GLU A 34 -15.22 3.63 5.38
N MET A 35 -14.84 2.46 4.88
CA MET A 35 -15.72 1.29 4.89
C MET A 35 -16.10 0.85 6.30
N LYS A 36 -15.19 0.98 7.28
CA LYS A 36 -15.47 0.71 8.70
C LYS A 36 -16.46 1.75 9.27
N LYS A 37 -16.37 3.01 8.87
CA LYS A 37 -17.34 4.06 9.24
C LYS A 37 -18.72 3.83 8.62
N ASP A 38 -18.76 3.34 7.39
CA ASP A 38 -20.01 2.98 6.70
C ASP A 38 -20.67 1.70 7.24
N GLY A 39 -20.03 1.01 8.19
CA GLY A 39 -20.57 -0.20 8.82
C GLY A 39 -20.51 -1.43 7.92
N LEU A 40 -19.64 -1.43 6.91
CA LEU A 40 -19.44 -2.58 6.04
C LEU A 40 -18.78 -3.74 6.81
N PRO A 41 -19.16 -4.99 6.51
CA PRO A 41 -18.57 -6.16 7.16
C PRO A 41 -17.10 -6.31 6.78
N ILE A 42 -16.25 -6.64 7.77
CA ILE A 42 -14.80 -6.80 7.63
C ILE A 42 -14.43 -7.72 6.45
N ALA A 43 -15.19 -8.80 6.25
CA ALA A 43 -14.99 -9.72 5.13
C ALA A 43 -15.11 -9.06 3.74
N GLN A 44 -15.90 -8.01 3.63
CA GLN A 44 -16.10 -7.24 2.40
C GLN A 44 -14.98 -6.20 2.23
N ILE A 45 -14.55 -5.57 3.33
CA ILE A 45 -13.38 -4.68 3.36
C ILE A 45 -12.13 -5.44 2.89
N VAL A 46 -11.88 -6.63 3.44
CA VAL A 46 -10.78 -7.53 3.04
C VAL A 46 -10.82 -7.86 1.54
N LYS A 47 -12.02 -8.11 0.98
CA LYS A 47 -12.16 -8.40 -0.46
C LYS A 47 -11.81 -7.20 -1.34
N PHE A 48 -12.15 -5.99 -0.91
CA PHE A 48 -11.92 -4.77 -1.70
C PHE A 48 -10.51 -4.22 -1.54
N THR A 49 -9.98 -4.15 -0.31
CA THR A 49 -8.67 -3.57 -0.03
C THR A 49 -7.54 -4.60 -0.14
N LYS A 50 -7.86 -5.91 -0.15
CA LYS A 50 -6.90 -7.02 -0.06
C LYS A 50 -5.98 -6.93 1.16
N LEU A 51 -6.33 -6.10 2.14
CA LEU A 51 -5.62 -6.00 3.41
C LEU A 51 -5.99 -7.23 4.26
N PRO A 52 -5.04 -7.77 5.03
CA PRO A 52 -5.32 -8.83 5.98
C PRO A 52 -6.30 -8.32 7.05
N ILE A 53 -7.12 -9.22 7.57
CA ILE A 53 -8.11 -8.92 8.63
C ILE A 53 -7.43 -8.23 9.82
N GLU A 54 -6.22 -8.66 10.18
CA GLU A 54 -5.43 -8.10 11.29
C GLU A 54 -5.10 -6.61 11.11
N GLU A 55 -4.84 -6.14 9.89
CA GLU A 55 -4.61 -4.72 9.60
C GLU A 55 -5.91 -3.91 9.75
N ILE A 56 -7.04 -4.48 9.31
CA ILE A 56 -8.37 -3.83 9.39
C ILE A 56 -8.90 -3.81 10.83
N GLU A 57 -8.53 -4.79 11.65
CA GLU A 57 -8.92 -4.89 13.05
C GLU A 57 -8.09 -3.94 13.94
N LYS A 58 -6.84 -3.65 13.55
CA LYS A 58 -5.97 -2.65 14.20
C LYS A 58 -6.28 -1.19 13.82
N LEU A 59 -6.85 -0.98 12.63
CA LEU A 59 -7.40 0.31 12.16
C LEU A 59 -8.59 0.76 13.01
#